data_AF-A0A938CE92-F1
#
_entry.id   AF-A0A938CE92-F1
#
_cell.length_a   1.000
_cell.length_b   1.000
_cell.length_c   1.000
_cell.angle_alpha   90.00
_cell.angle_beta   90.00
_cell.angle_gamma   90.00
#
_symmetry.space_group_name_H-M   'P 1'
#
loop_
_entity.id
_entity.type
_entity.pdbx_description
1 polymer ?
#
loop_
_entity_poly.entity_id
_entity_poly.type
_entity_poly.pdbx_seq_one_letter_code
_entity_poly.pdbx_strand_id
1 'polypeptide(L)' 'AVVVSAPTPIQRSRVLGRRGMTAAKLDGILRQQLSDREKRRRADFVVPTGLGRRDSLRAVEGIIRRLRPRRNVETR' A
#
# COMPACT_ATOMS: atom_id res chain seq x y z
N ALA A 1 5.05 9.18 -5.44
CA ALA A 1 4.41 8.65 -4.22
C ALA A 1 3.82 7.26 -4.45
N VAL A 2 4.03 6.34 -3.51
CA VAL A 2 3.50 4.97 -3.52
C VAL A 2 2.47 4.82 -2.39
N VAL A 3 1.34 4.15 -2.65
CA VAL A 3 0.31 3.85 -1.64
C VAL A 3 0.14 2.35 -1.49
N VAL A 4 0.12 1.87 -0.25
CA VAL A 4 -0.20 0.48 0.09
C VAL A 4 -1.67 0.40 0.49
N SER A 5 -2.44 -0.43 -0.21
CA SER A 5 -3.90 -0.51 -0.01
C SER A 5 -4.33 -1.95 0.23
N ALA A 6 -5.35 -2.15 1.06
CA ALA A 6 -6.01 -3.43 1.31
C ALA A 6 -7.52 -3.24 1.20
N PRO A 7 -8.29 -4.29 0.80
CA PRO A 7 -9.74 -4.26 0.92
C PRO A 7 -10.18 -3.90 2.35
N THR A 8 -11.20 -3.04 2.46
CA THR A 8 -11.68 -2.51 3.75
C THR A 8 -11.94 -3.59 4.81
N PRO A 9 -12.58 -4.74 4.50
CA PRO A 9 -12.80 -5.78 5.51
C PRO A 9 -11.50 -6.35 6.07
N ILE A 10 -10.51 -6.59 5.19
CA ILE A 10 -9.19 -7.12 5.57
C ILE A 10 -8.42 -6.09 6.40
N GLN A 11 -8.46 -4.82 6.00
CA GLN A 11 -7.81 -3.74 6.76
C GLN A 11 -8.38 -3.63 8.16
N ARG A 12 -9.72 -3.56 8.30
CA ARG A 12 -10.39 -3.43 9.60
C ARG A 12 -10.08 -4.62 10.50
N SER A 13 -10.20 -5.84 9.98
CA SER A 13 -9.86 -7.08 10.71
C SER A 13 -8.43 -7.03 11.25
N ARG A 14 -7.45 -6.69 10.41
CA ARG A 14 -6.03 -6.61 10.81
C ARG A 14 -5.76 -5.52 11.85
N VAL A 15 -6.40 -4.35 11.70
CA VAL A 15 -6.20 -3.25 12.64
C VAL A 15 -6.82 -3.58 14.00
N LEU A 16 -8.01 -4.16 14.03
CA LEU A 16 -8.69 -4.55 15.26
C LEU A 16 -8.03 -5.75 15.96
N GLY A 17 -7.31 -6.60 15.23
CA GLY A 17 -6.49 -7.66 15.81
C GLY A 17 -5.24 -7.17 16.54
N ARG A 18 -4.90 -5.86 16.48
CA ARG A 18 -3.75 -5.29 17.19
C ARG A 18 -4.11 -4.98 18.64
N ARG A 19 -3.20 -5.28 19.57
CA ARG A 19 -3.34 -4.96 20.99
C ARG A 19 -3.65 -3.46 21.17
N GLY A 20 -4.69 -3.14 21.94
CA GLY A 20 -5.07 -1.75 22.24
C GLY A 20 -5.82 -1.02 21.12
N MET A 21 -6.31 -1.73 20.11
CA MET A 21 -7.23 -1.18 19.10
C MET A 21 -8.68 -1.53 19.39
N THR A 22 -9.57 -0.55 19.18
CA THR A 22 -11.02 -0.69 19.28
C THR A 22 -11.68 -0.14 18.02
N ALA A 23 -12.93 -0.52 17.76
CA ALA A 23 -13.70 0.02 16.63
C ALA A 23 -13.81 1.54 16.70
N ALA A 24 -14.14 2.09 17.88
CA ALA A 24 -14.25 3.53 18.09
C ALA A 24 -12.93 4.27 17.81
N LYS A 25 -11.79 3.72 18.26
CA LYS A 25 -10.46 4.29 17.98
C LYS A 25 -10.12 4.24 16.50
N LEU A 26 -10.42 3.12 15.82
CA LEU A 26 -10.23 2.99 14.38
C LEU A 26 -11.08 4.01 13.62
N ASP A 27 -12.35 4.16 13.94
CA ASP A 27 -13.24 5.11 13.26
C ASP A 27 -12.83 6.57 13.54
N GLY A 28 -12.32 6.86 14.73
CA GLY A 28 -11.71 8.16 15.05
C GLY A 28 -10.50 8.46 14.16
N ILE A 29 -9.59 7.49 13.99
CA ILE A 29 -8.43 7.62 13.10
C ILE A 29 -8.87 7.82 11.65
N LEU A 30 -9.85 7.04 11.17
CA LEU A 30 -10.31 7.11 9.78
C LEU A 30 -10.92 8.48 9.44
N ARG A 31 -11.63 9.12 10.39
CA ARG A 31 -12.21 10.47 10.20
C ARG A 31 -11.15 11.56 9.97
N GLN A 32 -9.94 11.36 10.46
CA GLN A 32 -8.84 12.33 10.33
C GLN A 32 -7.99 12.09 9.07
N GLN A 33 -8.28 11.04 8.31
CA GLN A 33 -7.48 10.63 7.15
C GLN A 33 -8.22 10.86 5.83
N LEU A 34 -7.46 11.07 4.76
CA LEU A 34 -7.99 10.90 3.41
C LEU A 34 -8.45 9.46 3.18
N SER A 35 -9.57 9.30 2.47
CA SER A 35 -10.10 8.00 2.10
C SER A 35 -9.09 7.19 1.27
N ASP A 36 -9.14 5.87 1.35
CA ASP A 36 -8.29 4.99 0.55
C ASP A 36 -8.46 5.25 -0.97
N ARG A 37 -9.70 5.53 -1.41
CA ARG A 37 -9.99 5.91 -2.80
C ARG A 37 -9.22 7.17 -3.21
N GLU A 38 -9.25 8.22 -2.38
CA GLU A 38 -8.52 9.46 -2.66
C GLU A 38 -7.00 9.27 -2.58
N LYS A 39 -6.50 8.47 -1.63
CA LYS A 39 -5.07 8.12 -1.57
C LYS A 39 -4.62 7.44 -2.86
N ARG A 40 -5.38 6.44 -3.34
CA ARG A 40 -5.08 5.73 -4.59
C ARG A 40 -5.15 6.65 -5.81
N ARG A 41 -6.14 7.55 -5.88
CA ARG A 41 -6.27 8.53 -6.96
C ARG A 41 -5.05 9.47 -7.07
N ARG A 42 -4.41 9.80 -5.95
CA ARG A 42 -3.25 10.69 -5.89
C ARG A 42 -1.90 9.98 -6.02
N ALA A 43 -1.87 8.66 -6.15
CA ALA A 43 -0.63 7.88 -6.13
C ALA A 43 -0.09 7.63 -7.54
N ASP A 44 1.23 7.64 -7.70
CA ASP A 44 1.89 7.17 -8.94
C ASP A 44 1.83 5.64 -9.04
N PHE A 45 1.88 4.98 -7.88
CA PHE A 45 1.80 3.52 -7.78
C PHE A 45 0.95 3.09 -6.59
N VAL A 46 0.17 2.02 -6.80
CA VAL A 46 -0.60 1.36 -5.74
C VAL A 46 -0.10 -0.08 -5.58
N VAL A 47 0.26 -0.44 -4.35
CA VAL A 47 0.63 -1.80 -3.96
C VAL A 47 -0.58 -2.47 -3.29
N PRO A 48 -1.26 -3.41 -3.96
CA PRO A 48 -2.36 -4.14 -3.35
C PRO A 48 -1.83 -5.12 -2.30
N THR A 49 -2.54 -5.21 -1.19
CA THR A 49 -2.30 -6.16 -0.11
C THR A 49 -3.62 -6.86 0.23
N GLY A 50 -3.53 -8.11 0.68
CA GLY A 50 -4.72 -8.95 0.91
C GLY A 50 -4.88 -10.11 -0.08
N LEU A 51 -4.13 -10.12 -1.18
CA LEU A 51 -4.04 -11.25 -2.11
C LEU A 51 -2.96 -12.28 -1.73
N GLY A 52 -2.04 -11.90 -0.83
CA GLY A 52 -0.92 -12.72 -0.38
C GLY A 52 0.41 -11.99 -0.51
N ARG A 53 1.46 -12.53 0.14
CA ARG A 53 2.80 -11.90 0.14
C ARG A 53 3.41 -11.83 -1.25
N ARG A 54 3.22 -12.87 -2.08
CA ARG A 54 3.78 -12.96 -3.43
C ARG A 54 3.28 -11.83 -4.33
N ASP A 55 1.98 -11.52 -4.30
CA ASP A 55 1.38 -10.45 -5.10
C ASP A 55 1.91 -9.08 -4.74
N SER A 56 1.99 -8.78 -3.45
CA SER A 56 2.56 -7.51 -2.99
C SER A 56 4.03 -7.37 -3.36
N LEU A 57 4.83 -8.46 -3.27
CA LEU A 57 6.23 -8.46 -3.69
C LEU A 57 6.38 -8.22 -5.20
N ARG A 58 5.55 -8.86 -6.03
CA ARG A 58 5.55 -8.63 -7.49
C ARG A 58 5.25 -7.18 -7.84
N ALA A 59 4.27 -6.56 -7.18
CA ALA A 59 3.95 -5.15 -7.40
C ALA A 59 5.13 -4.24 -7.03
N VAL A 60 5.77 -4.49 -5.88
CA VAL A 60 6.95 -3.74 -5.43
C VAL A 60 8.12 -3.90 -6.40
N GLU A 61 8.40 -5.13 -6.85
CA GLU A 61 9.46 -5.41 -7.83
C GLU A 61 9.21 -4.67 -9.16
N GLY A 62 7.97 -4.66 -9.64
CA GLY A 62 7.58 -3.93 -10.84
C GLY A 62 7.84 -2.42 -10.72
N ILE A 63 7.53 -1.84 -9.56
CA ILE A 63 7.82 -0.42 -9.26
C ILE A 63 9.33 -0.17 -9.26
N ILE A 64 10.11 -0.99 -8.54
CA ILE A 64 11.58 -0.85 -8.48
C ILE A 64 12.19 -0.95 -9.87
N ARG A 65 11.76 -1.92 -10.69
CA ARG A 65 12.26 -2.09 -12.05
C ARG A 65 11.98 -0.87 -12.92
N ARG A 66 10.83 -0.21 -12.74
CA ARG A 66 10.45 1.00 -13.50
C ARG A 66 11.20 2.24 -13.04
N LEU A 67 11.56 2.32 -11.76
CA LEU A 67 12.33 3.43 -11.20
C LEU A 67 13.85 3.26 -11.35
N ARG A 68 14.33 2.04 -11.63
CA ARG A 68 15.76 1.81 -11.85
C ARG A 68 16.22 2.50 -13.15
N PRO A 69 17.24 3.37 -13.09
CA PRO A 69 17.83 3.93 -14.30
C PRO A 69 18.42 2.81 -15.15
N ARG A 70 18.33 2.96 -16.47
CA ARG A 70 19.06 2.08 -17.41
C ARG A 70 20.54 2.28 -17.11
N ARG A 71 21.24 1.21 -16.68
CA ARG A 71 22.70 1.24 -16.65
C ARG A 71 23.17 1.31 -18.10
N ASN A 72 23.69 2.47 -18.52
CA ASN A 72 24.45 2.55 -19.74
C ASN A 72 25.72 1.72 -19.50
N VAL A 73 25.77 0.54 -20.09
CA VAL A 73 27.03 -0.21 -20.18
C VAL A 73 27.79 0.47 -21.30
N GLU A 74 28.66 1.41 -20.92
CA GLU A 74 29.60 2.04 -21.83
C GLU A 74 30.72 1.01 -22.05
N THR A 75 30.57 0.20 -23.08
CA THR A 75 31.62 -0.70 -23.57
C THR A 75 32.73 0.17 -24.14
N ARG A 76 33.86 0.26 -23.43
CA ARG A 76 35.13 0.70 -24.00
C ARG A 76 35.78 -0.45 -24.74
#